data_AF-A0A938E688-F1
#
_entry.id   AF-A0A938E688-F1
#
_cell.length_a   1.000
_cell.length_b   1.000
_cell.length_c   1.000
_cell.angle_alpha   90.00
_cell.angle_beta   90.00
_cell.angle_gamma   90.00
#
_symmetry.space_group_name_H-M   'P 1'
#
loop_
_entity.id
_entity.type
_entity.pdbx_description
1 polymer ?
#
loop_
_entity_poly.entity_id
_entity_poly.type
_entity_poly.pdbx_seq_one_letter_code
_entity_poly.pdbx_strand_id
1 'polypeptide(L)'
;MPDVPAPRSDKALLFETTGAVVEALNRGLEESCVRVDASGGGLRVVHVPTSLIGLVYLQLARLVAAEDMLRRCLECGRVFPVQDKRQRYCSERHASRARLRRFREGKRVVVEL
;
A
#
# COMPACT_ATOMS: atom_id res chain seq x y z
N MET A 1 18.03 -12.84 -43.20
CA MET A 1 17.83 -11.64 -42.37
C MET A 1 17.36 -12.11 -41.01
N PRO A 2 18.00 -11.72 -39.90
CA PRO A 2 17.47 -12.04 -38.58
C PRO A 2 16.14 -11.30 -38.37
N ASP A 3 15.15 -12.03 -37.92
CA ASP A 3 13.81 -11.55 -37.61
C ASP A 3 13.92 -10.52 -36.47
N VAL A 4 13.62 -9.25 -36.76
CA VAL A 4 13.62 -8.19 -35.74
C VAL A 4 12.26 -8.26 -35.05
N PRO A 5 12.19 -8.61 -33.75
CA PRO A 5 10.92 -8.70 -33.05
C PRO A 5 10.23 -7.33 -33.04
N ALA A 6 8.93 -7.35 -33.33
CA ALA A 6 8.10 -6.15 -33.35
C ALA A 6 8.24 -5.35 -32.03
N PRO A 7 8.18 -4.01 -32.09
CA PRO A 7 8.33 -3.17 -30.90
C PRO A 7 7.26 -3.54 -29.86
N ARG A 8 7.70 -3.98 -28.68
CA ARG A 8 6.82 -4.28 -27.55
C ARG A 8 6.13 -3.00 -27.11
N SER A 9 4.83 -3.08 -26.81
CA SER A 9 4.12 -1.93 -26.24
C SER A 9 4.76 -1.51 -24.91
N ASP A 10 4.88 -0.21 -24.65
CA ASP A 10 5.48 0.33 -23.42
C ASP A 10 4.88 -0.27 -22.12
N LYS A 11 3.59 -0.65 -22.17
CA LYS A 11 2.89 -1.31 -21.06
C LYS A 11 3.42 -2.72 -20.77
N ALA A 12 3.79 -3.47 -21.79
CA ALA A 12 4.37 -4.80 -21.63
C ALA A 12 5.77 -4.70 -21.02
N LEU A 13 6.55 -3.71 -21.44
CA LEU A 13 7.88 -3.44 -20.88
C LEU A 13 7.80 -3.05 -19.40
N LEU A 14 6.83 -2.21 -19.02
CA LEU A 14 6.59 -1.83 -17.63
C LEU A 14 6.18 -3.02 -16.76
N PHE A 15 5.35 -3.93 -17.27
CA PHE A 15 4.91 -5.12 -16.53
C PHE A 15 6.06 -6.13 -16.33
N GLU A 16 6.88 -6.36 -17.36
CA GLU A 16 8.06 -7.25 -17.26
C GLU A 16 9.11 -6.68 -16.29
N THR A 17 9.37 -5.37 -16.36
CA THR A 17 10.35 -4.72 -15.48
C THR A 17 9.88 -4.66 -14.03
N THR A 18 8.59 -4.44 -13.77
CA THR A 18 8.04 -4.49 -12.41
C THR A 18 8.12 -5.90 -11.82
N GLY A 19 7.82 -6.94 -12.60
CA GLY A 19 7.99 -8.33 -12.17
C GLY A 19 9.43 -8.65 -11.75
N ALA A 20 10.39 -8.29 -12.60
CA ALA A 20 11.81 -8.49 -12.31
C ALA A 20 12.29 -7.76 -11.06
N VAL A 21 11.81 -6.52 -10.84
CA VAL A 21 12.15 -5.73 -9.64
C VAL A 21 11.57 -6.36 -8.37
N VAL A 22 10.32 -6.82 -8.41
CA VAL A 22 9.69 -7.50 -7.26
C VAL A 22 10.41 -8.79 -6.92
N GLU A 23 10.79 -9.58 -7.92
CA GLU A 23 11.54 -10.82 -7.68
C GLU A 23 12.92 -10.54 -7.07
N ALA A 24 13.63 -9.53 -7.56
CA ALA A 24 14.92 -9.11 -7.01
C ALA A 24 14.79 -8.60 -5.56
N LEU A 25 13.72 -7.84 -5.25
CA LEU A 25 13.42 -7.37 -3.90
C LEU A 25 13.16 -8.54 -2.95
N ASN A 26 12.33 -9.50 -3.37
CA ASN A 26 12.02 -10.67 -2.55
C ASN A 26 13.27 -11.51 -2.25
N ARG A 27 14.10 -11.76 -3.26
CA ARG A 27 15.36 -12.50 -3.09
C ARG A 27 16.33 -11.78 -2.15
N GLY A 28 16.43 -10.46 -2.27
CA GLY A 28 17.23 -9.64 -1.35
C GLY A 28 16.68 -9.60 0.09
N LEU A 29 15.36 -9.78 0.25
CA LEU A 29 14.70 -9.86 1.56
C LEU A 29 14.74 -11.27 2.16
N GLU A 30 15.01 -12.34 1.41
CA GLU A 30 15.22 -13.69 1.95
C GLU A 30 16.45 -13.74 2.88
N GLU A 31 17.44 -12.87 2.68
CA GLU A 31 18.57 -12.70 3.61
C GLU A 31 18.18 -12.01 4.93
N SER A 32 16.98 -11.43 5.00
CA SER A 32 16.49 -10.76 6.20
C SER A 32 15.78 -11.73 7.14
N CYS A 33 16.07 -11.62 8.44
CA CYS A 33 15.35 -12.38 9.44
C CYS A 33 13.95 -11.77 9.64
N VAL A 34 12.90 -12.58 9.49
CA VAL A 34 11.53 -12.16 9.77
C VAL A 34 11.22 -12.44 11.24
N ARG A 35 10.92 -11.38 11.99
CA ARG A 35 10.41 -11.47 13.36
C ARG A 35 8.91 -11.22 13.36
N VAL A 36 8.18 -12.17 13.90
CA VAL A 36 6.72 -12.08 14.06
C VAL A 36 6.44 -11.90 15.54
N ASP A 37 5.80 -10.78 15.88
CA ASP A 37 5.34 -10.49 17.23
C ASP A 37 3.81 -10.44 17.22
N ALA A 38 3.21 -11.28 18.07
CA ALA A 38 1.77 -11.42 18.24
C ALA A 38 1.38 -10.94 19.65
N SER A 39 1.65 -9.68 19.95
CA SER A 39 1.29 -9.06 21.23
C SER A 39 0.29 -7.92 21.03
N GLY A 40 -0.73 -7.86 21.90
CA GLY A 40 -1.70 -6.75 21.94
C GLY A 40 -2.79 -6.74 20.87
N GLY A 41 -3.21 -7.90 20.35
CA GLY A 41 -4.37 -7.99 19.43
C GLY A 41 -4.05 -7.65 17.96
N GLY A 42 -2.77 -7.65 17.57
CA GLY A 42 -2.34 -7.48 16.19
C GLY A 42 -1.10 -8.32 15.87
N LEU A 43 -0.91 -8.59 14.57
CA LEU A 43 0.27 -9.25 14.04
C LEU A 43 1.26 -8.18 13.57
N ARG A 44 2.45 -8.14 14.16
CA ARG A 44 3.55 -7.30 13.68
C ARG A 44 4.59 -8.19 13.00
N VAL A 45 4.89 -7.88 11.75
CA VAL A 45 5.96 -8.54 10.99
C VAL A 45 7.07 -7.52 10.78
N VAL A 46 8.27 -7.83 11.25
CA VAL A 46 9.45 -6.97 11.13
C VAL A 46 10.54 -7.71 10.39
N HIS A 47 11.03 -7.12 9.30
CA HIS A 47 12.23 -7.57 8.61
C HIS A 47 13.47 -6.95 9.27
N VAL A 48 14.38 -7.80 9.73
CA VAL A 48 15.68 -7.41 10.29
C VAL A 48 16.77 -7.82 9.29
N PRO A 49 17.40 -6.87 8.58
CA PRO A 49 18.45 -7.20 7.62
C PRO A 49 19.68 -7.72 8.36
N THR A 50 20.27 -8.80 7.87
CA THR A 50 21.50 -9.39 8.41
C THR A 50 22.75 -8.94 7.65
N SER A 51 22.57 -8.34 6.46
CA SER A 51 23.60 -7.84 5.57
C SER A 51 23.33 -6.38 5.16
N LEU A 52 24.38 -5.64 4.76
CA LEU A 52 24.22 -4.29 4.18
C LEU A 52 23.39 -4.32 2.89
N ILE A 53 23.53 -5.38 2.10
CA ILE A 53 22.75 -5.59 0.88
C ILE A 53 21.27 -5.77 1.22
N GLY A 54 20.95 -6.61 2.22
CA GLY A 54 19.58 -6.77 2.71
C GLY A 54 18.98 -5.48 3.26
N LEU A 55 19.80 -4.58 3.87
CA LEU A 55 19.35 -3.26 4.27
C LEU A 55 18.97 -2.38 3.06
N VAL A 56 19.76 -2.40 1.99
CA VAL A 56 19.44 -1.68 0.74
C VAL A 56 18.14 -2.20 0.14
N TYR A 57 17.98 -3.53 0.04
CA TYR A 57 16.74 -4.14 -0.45
C TYR A 57 15.53 -3.80 0.43
N LEU A 58 15.70 -3.78 1.75
CA LEU A 58 14.65 -3.36 2.68
C LEU A 58 14.27 -1.89 2.48
N GLN A 59 15.25 -1.00 2.26
CA GLN A 59 14.97 0.41 1.97
C GLN A 59 14.28 0.58 0.62
N LEU A 60 14.69 -0.15 -0.42
CA LEU A 60 14.02 -0.14 -1.72
C LEU A 60 12.60 -0.68 -1.62
N ALA A 61 12.39 -1.80 -0.91
CA ALA A 61 11.06 -2.36 -0.66
C ALA A 61 10.19 -1.36 0.10
N ARG A 62 10.77 -0.66 1.09
CA ARG A 62 10.09 0.44 1.78
C ARG A 62 9.78 1.60 0.86
N LEU A 63 10.67 2.01 -0.03
CA LEU A 63 10.39 3.10 -0.98
C LEU A 63 9.27 2.72 -1.96
N VAL A 64 9.27 1.49 -2.46
CA VAL A 64 8.21 0.95 -3.30
C VAL A 64 6.89 0.81 -2.51
N ALA A 65 6.96 0.43 -1.23
CA ALA A 65 5.78 0.31 -0.36
C ALA A 65 5.30 1.66 0.24
N ALA A 66 6.18 2.66 0.34
CA ALA A 66 5.95 3.95 1.00
C ALA A 66 5.09 4.91 0.17
N GLU A 67 4.66 4.51 -1.03
CA GLU A 67 3.47 5.10 -1.63
C GLU A 67 2.20 4.66 -0.92
N ASP A 68 2.06 5.00 0.37
CA ASP A 68 0.79 5.14 1.09
C ASP A 68 -0.22 4.00 0.83
N MET A 69 0.25 2.78 0.56
CA MET A 69 -0.58 1.78 -0.11
C MET A 69 -1.67 1.27 0.79
N LEU A 70 -1.59 1.50 2.10
CA LEU A 70 -2.58 1.06 3.07
C LEU A 70 -2.99 2.23 3.96
N ARG A 71 -4.28 2.51 4.02
CA ARG A 71 -4.86 3.46 4.99
C ARG A 71 -5.91 2.80 5.84
N ARG A 72 -6.12 3.37 7.04
CA ARG A 72 -7.25 3.02 7.90
C ARG A 72 -8.49 3.79 7.45
N CYS A 73 -9.60 3.10 7.22
CA CYS A 73 -10.87 3.72 6.87
C CYS A 73 -11.41 4.53 8.06
N LEU A 74 -11.72 5.81 7.82
CA LEU A 74 -12.24 6.70 8.88
C LEU A 74 -13.65 6.34 9.37
N GLU A 75 -14.35 5.42 8.71
CA GLU A 75 -15.72 5.02 9.09
C GLU A 75 -15.77 3.68 9.80
N CYS A 76 -15.09 2.65 9.28
CA CYS A 76 -15.14 1.30 9.85
C CYS A 76 -13.82 0.85 10.52
N GLY A 77 -12.75 1.65 10.46
CA GLY A 77 -11.46 1.30 11.04
C GLY A 77 -10.69 0.19 10.31
N ARG A 78 -11.23 -0.40 9.24
CA ARG A 78 -10.56 -1.42 8.43
C ARG A 78 -9.38 -0.82 7.66
N VAL A 79 -8.27 -1.53 7.59
CA VAL A 79 -7.12 -1.19 6.74
C VAL A 79 -7.40 -1.63 5.30
N PHE A 80 -7.17 -0.76 4.32
CA PHE A 80 -7.49 -1.02 2.91
C PHE A 80 -6.45 -0.44 1.96
N PRO A 81 -6.30 -1.03 0.76
CA PRO A 81 -5.36 -0.53 -0.22
C PRO A 81 -5.80 0.80 -0.84
N VAL A 82 -4.89 1.76 -0.91
CA VAL A 82 -5.12 3.12 -1.41
C VAL A 82 -4.75 3.18 -2.89
N GLN A 83 -5.72 3.51 -3.73
CA GLN A 83 -5.49 3.74 -5.17
C GLN A 83 -5.15 5.21 -5.48
N ASP A 84 -5.61 6.14 -4.63
CA ASP A 84 -5.39 7.59 -4.75
C ASP A 84 -4.99 8.15 -3.38
N LYS A 85 -3.96 8.99 -3.31
CA LYS A 85 -3.51 9.71 -2.10
C LYS A 85 -4.63 10.48 -1.38
N ARG A 86 -5.72 10.82 -2.07
CA ARG A 86 -6.92 11.47 -1.50
C ARG A 86 -7.93 10.51 -0.90
N GLN A 87 -7.80 9.20 -1.13
CA GLN A 87 -8.75 8.20 -0.65
C GLN A 87 -8.67 8.05 0.88
N ARG A 88 -9.83 8.18 1.54
CA ARG A 88 -9.98 8.11 3.01
C ARG A 88 -10.89 6.98 3.48
N TYR A 89 -11.56 6.29 2.56
CA TYR A 89 -12.56 5.27 2.85
C TYR A 89 -12.31 4.02 2.00
N CYS A 90 -12.56 2.85 2.56
CA CYS A 90 -12.34 1.56 1.89
C CYS A 90 -13.38 1.26 0.81
N SER A 91 -14.49 2.01 0.76
CA SER A 91 -15.54 1.87 -0.25
C SER A 91 -16.33 3.17 -0.39
N GLU A 92 -16.99 3.33 -1.54
CA GLU A 92 -17.89 4.46 -1.78
C GLU A 92 -19.05 4.49 -0.77
N ARG A 93 -19.56 3.31 -0.35
CA ARG A 93 -20.59 3.22 0.69
C ARG A 93 -20.18 3.89 2.00
N HIS A 94 -18.94 3.69 2.45
CA HIS A 94 -18.42 4.34 3.66
C HIS A 94 -18.18 5.84 3.46
N ALA A 95 -17.75 6.25 2.26
CA ALA A 95 -17.65 7.67 1.92
C ALA A 95 -19.02 8.37 1.97
N SER A 96 -20.05 7.76 1.40
CA SER A 96 -21.42 8.27 1.40
C SER A 96 -22.02 8.31 2.80
N ARG A 97 -21.80 7.27 3.62
CA ARG A 97 -22.24 7.26 5.02
C ARG A 97 -21.58 8.37 5.83
N ALA A 98 -20.27 8.57 5.70
CA ALA A 98 -19.55 9.64 6.38
C ALA A 98 -20.03 11.03 5.93
N ARG A 99 -20.33 11.23 4.63
CA ARG A 99 -20.95 12.47 4.11
C ARG A 99 -22.32 12.72 4.73
N LEU A 100 -23.18 11.71 4.75
CA LEU A 100 -24.53 11.82 5.33
C LEU A 100 -24.48 12.14 6.82
N ARG A 101 -23.56 11.52 7.56
CA ARG A 101 -23.34 11.81 9.00
C ARG A 101 -22.97 13.29 9.20
N ARG A 102 -21.96 13.78 8.48
CA ARG A 102 -21.54 15.20 8.56
C ARG A 102 -22.67 16.17 8.23
N PHE A 103 -23.50 15.84 7.23
CA PHE A 103 -24.65 16.66 6.88
C PHE A 103 -25.70 16.72 8.01
N ARG A 104 -25.97 15.59 8.67
CA ARG A 104 -26.89 15.54 9.82
C ARG A 104 -26.33 16.27 11.03
N GLU A 105 -25.04 16.16 11.29
CA GLU A 105 -24.34 16.86 12.36
C GLU A 105 -24.31 18.38 12.11
N GLY A 106 -23.99 18.81 10.87
CA GLY A 106 -24.01 20.21 10.48
C GLY A 106 -25.40 20.86 10.55
N LYS A 107 -26.46 20.08 10.33
CA LYS A 107 -27.85 20.55 10.51
C LYS A 107 -28.27 20.70 11.98
N ARG A 108 -27.56 20.08 12.94
CA ARG A 108 -27.87 20.21 14.37
C ARG A 108 -27.32 21.50 14.98
N VAL A 109 -26.32 22.13 14.35
CA VAL A 109 -25.67 23.34 14.89
C VAL A 109 -26.43 24.63 14.53
N VAL A 110 -27.36 24.59 13.57
CA VAL A 110 -28.16 25.77 13.16
C VAL A 110 -29.51 25.84 13.91
N VAL A 111 -29.62 25.18 15.06
CA VAL A 111 -30.80 25.25 15.93
C VAL A 111 -30.36 25.61 17.35
N GLU A 112 -29.67 26.75 17.49
CA GLU A 112 -29.67 27.53 18.72
C GLU A 112 -30.19 28.93 18.37
N LEU A 113 -31.11 29.38 19.23
CA LEU A 113 -32.05 30.50 19.12
C LEU A 113 -31.40 31.87 18.85
#